data_AF-A0A9P0MML9-F1
#
_entry.id   AF-A0A9P0MML9-F1
#
_cell.length_a   1.000
_cell.length_b   1.000
_cell.length_c   1.000
_cell.angle_alpha   90.00
_cell.angle_beta   90.00
_cell.angle_gamma   90.00
#
_symmetry.space_group_name_H-M   'P 1'
#
loop_
_entity.id
_entity.type
_entity.pdbx_description
1 polymer ?
#
loop_
_entity_poly.entity_id
_entity_poly.type
_entity_poly.pdbx_seq_one_letter_code
_entity_poly.pdbx_strand_id
1 'polypeptide(L)'
;MHECRRANSYIIEVLGYSAYICFSGALRLPRSRVGRIVSETTYVIWTVLKDICIPLPTMELWKRIAERFHAVWNIPNYIGAIDSRHIRIKKLPNFNYKSFHSLILLGCCDAGFFFYHD
;
A
#
# COMPACT_ATOMS: atom_id res chain seq x y z
N MET A 1 14.19 -10.87 4.49
CA MET A 1 15.04 -9.77 5.01
C MET A 1 15.51 -8.78 3.92
N HIS A 2 15.78 -9.23 2.69
CA HIS A 2 16.14 -8.35 1.56
C HIS A 2 14.96 -7.49 1.04
N GLU A 3 13.73 -8.00 1.06
CA GLU A 3 12.54 -7.24 0.64
C GLU A 3 12.18 -6.11 1.62
N CYS A 4 12.31 -6.31 2.94
CA CYS A 4 12.12 -5.22 3.92
C CYS A 4 13.15 -4.10 3.75
N ARG A 5 14.39 -4.39 3.33
CA ARG A 5 15.38 -3.32 3.07
C ARG A 5 15.00 -2.50 1.84
N ARG A 6 14.48 -3.12 0.78
CA ARG A 6 13.94 -2.40 -0.39
C ARG A 6 12.69 -1.60 -0.03
N ALA A 7 11.74 -2.21 0.68
CA ALA A 7 10.53 -1.53 1.15
C ALA A 7 10.85 -0.33 2.05
N ASN A 8 11.84 -0.44 2.94
CA ASN A 8 12.32 0.68 3.76
C ASN A 8 12.88 1.83 2.91
N SER A 9 13.68 1.55 1.88
CA SER A 9 14.15 2.59 0.96
C SER A 9 12.98 3.28 0.24
N TYR A 10 11.96 2.53 -0.17
CA TYR A 10 10.75 3.10 -0.78
C TYR A 10 9.89 3.89 0.23
N ILE A 11 9.70 3.43 1.47
CA ILE A 11 8.98 4.18 2.52
C ILE A 11 9.69 5.51 2.82
N ILE A 12 11.04 5.49 2.87
CA ILE A 12 11.87 6.69 3.05
C ILE A 12 11.73 7.66 1.85
N GLU A 13 11.55 7.16 0.62
CA GLU A 13 11.31 7.99 -0.56
C GLU A 13 9.85 8.47 -0.70
N VAL A 14 8.87 7.70 -0.22
CA VAL A 14 7.42 7.92 -0.34
C VAL A 14 6.89 8.90 0.69
N LEU A 15 7.45 8.91 1.90
CA LEU A 15 7.33 10.05 2.80
C LEU A 15 8.14 11.19 2.16
N GLY A 16 7.54 11.91 1.22
CA GLY A 16 8.23 12.92 0.43
C GLY A 16 9.05 13.86 1.32
N TYR A 17 10.11 14.43 0.76
CA TYR A 17 11.07 15.32 1.45
C TYR A 17 10.40 16.35 2.41
N SER A 18 9.18 16.80 2.09
CA SER A 18 8.36 17.67 2.95
C SER A 18 7.83 16.98 4.21
N ALA A 19 7.33 15.74 4.13
CA ALA A 19 6.84 14.98 5.29
C ALA A 19 7.98 14.67 6.27
N TYR A 20 9.18 14.34 5.77
CA TYR A 20 10.37 14.14 6.62
C TYR A 20 10.82 15.43 7.30
N ILE A 21 10.80 16.57 6.60
CA ILE A 21 11.13 17.86 7.21
C ILE A 21 10.10 18.24 8.28
N CYS A 22 8.81 18.06 7.99
CA CYS A 22 7.74 18.29 8.96
C CYS A 22 7.89 17.40 10.19
N PHE A 23 8.12 16.09 10.02
CA PHE A 23 8.33 15.17 11.14
C PHE A 23 9.62 15.44 11.91
N SER A 24 10.71 15.75 11.22
CA SER A 24 12.00 16.13 11.83
C SER A 24 11.87 17.41 12.64
N GLY A 25 11.14 18.41 12.13
CA GLY A 25 10.85 19.65 12.84
C GLY A 25 9.92 19.45 14.04
N ALA A 26 8.84 18.67 13.87
CA ALA A 26 7.86 18.39 14.93
C ALA A 26 8.48 17.60 16.10
N LEU A 27 9.28 16.58 15.79
CA LEU A 27 9.95 15.75 16.79
C LEU A 27 11.29 16.34 17.26
N ARG A 28 11.80 17.37 16.59
CA ARG A 28 13.15 17.95 16.79
C ARG A 28 14.26 16.91 16.72
N LEU A 29 14.14 15.95 15.79
CA LEU A 29 15.09 14.84 15.63
C LEU A 29 15.79 14.90 14.27
N PRO A 30 17.06 14.43 14.18
CA PRO A 30 17.74 14.27 12.89
C PRO A 30 16.96 13.35 11.94
N ARG A 31 17.02 13.64 10.64
CA ARG A 31 16.30 12.89 9.60
C ARG A 31 16.61 11.39 9.61
N SER A 32 17.86 11.01 9.92
CA SER A 32 18.26 9.60 10.06
C SER A 32 17.50 8.89 11.19
N ARG A 33 17.30 9.57 12.32
CA ARG A 33 16.54 9.02 13.46
C ARG A 33 15.05 8.94 13.14
N VAL A 34 14.49 9.97 12.50
CA VAL A 34 13.10 9.93 12.02
C VAL A 34 12.90 8.78 11.03
N GLY A 35 13.84 8.55 10.11
CA GLY A 35 13.78 7.44 9.15
C GLY A 35 13.72 6.09 9.84
N ARG A 36 14.53 5.92 10.89
CA ARG A 36 14.50 4.72 11.73
C ARG A 36 13.18 4.56 12.48
N ILE A 37 12.67 5.63 13.10
CA ILE A 37 11.39 5.62 13.83
C ILE A 37 10.24 5.23 12.89
N VAL A 38 10.17 5.84 11.70
CA VAL A 38 9.16 5.52 10.69
C VAL A 38 9.24 4.03 10.37
N SER A 39 10.43 3.54 10.00
CA SER A 39 10.63 2.15 9.62
C SER A 39 10.21 1.18 10.72
N GLU A 40 10.67 1.38 11.94
CA GLU A 40 10.31 0.55 13.11
C GLU A 40 8.80 0.60 13.39
N THR A 41 8.19 1.78 13.32
CA THR A 41 6.75 1.95 13.58
C THR A 41 5.91 1.28 12.49
N THR A 42 6.21 1.52 11.20
CA THR A 42 5.50 0.84 10.10
C THR A 42 5.68 -0.67 10.12
N TYR A 43 6.86 -1.17 10.52
CA TYR A 43 7.08 -2.59 10.70
C TYR A 43 6.15 -3.17 11.78
N VAL A 44 6.07 -2.53 12.95
CA VAL A 44 5.17 -2.97 14.03
C VAL A 44 3.72 -2.92 13.57
N ILE A 45 3.28 -1.81 12.97
CA ILE A 45 1.92 -1.66 12.42
C ILE A 45 1.61 -2.80 11.45
N TRP A 46 2.50 -3.06 10.50
CA TRP A 46 2.35 -4.16 9.55
C TRP A 46 2.25 -5.52 10.26
N THR A 47 3.16 -5.82 11.18
CA THR A 47 3.18 -7.12 11.87
C THR A 47 1.93 -7.39 12.70
N VAL A 48 1.33 -6.33 13.29
CA VAL A 48 0.15 -6.45 14.14
C VAL A 48 -1.13 -6.49 13.31
N LEU A 49 -1.22 -5.68 12.25
CA LEU A 49 -2.45 -5.50 11.50
C LEU A 49 -2.59 -6.39 10.28
N LYS A 50 -1.49 -6.91 9.70
CA LYS A 50 -1.53 -7.63 8.42
C LYS A 50 -2.56 -8.78 8.42
N ASP A 51 -2.66 -9.55 9.50
CA ASP A 51 -3.52 -10.74 9.53
C ASP A 51 -4.99 -10.37 9.83
N ILE A 52 -5.23 -9.20 10.41
CA ILE A 52 -6.57 -8.65 10.70
C ILE A 52 -7.12 -7.93 9.46
N CYS A 53 -6.27 -7.16 8.80
CA CYS A 53 -6.63 -6.35 7.64
C CYS A 53 -6.62 -7.19 6.35
N ILE A 54 -5.57 -8.00 6.14
CA ILE A 54 -5.29 -8.75 4.92
C ILE A 54 -5.27 -10.26 5.24
N PRO A 55 -6.41 -10.86 5.64
CA PRO A 55 -6.45 -12.28 5.97
C PRO A 55 -6.16 -13.11 4.71
N LEU A 56 -5.47 -14.25 4.88
CA LEU A 56 -5.26 -15.18 3.77
C LEU A 56 -6.62 -15.68 3.25
N PRO A 57 -6.93 -15.45 1.97
CA PRO A 57 -8.23 -15.78 1.44
C PRO A 57 -8.40 -17.30 1.27
N THR A 58 -9.51 -17.83 1.77
CA THR A 58 -9.86 -19.24 1.60
C THR A 58 -10.55 -19.50 0.27
N MET A 59 -10.59 -20.76 -0.18
CA MET A 59 -11.32 -21.14 -1.39
C MET A 59 -12.81 -20.76 -1.30
N GLU A 60 -13.41 -20.90 -0.12
CA GLU A 60 -14.79 -20.55 0.16
C GLU A 60 -15.00 -19.03 0.04
N LEU A 61 -14.05 -18.23 0.54
CA LEU A 61 -14.09 -16.77 0.38
C LEU A 61 -14.02 -16.38 -1.10
N TRP A 62 -13.12 -16.99 -1.87
CA TRP A 62 -13.00 -16.74 -3.29
C TRP A 62 -14.28 -17.07 -4.08
N LYS A 63 -14.89 -18.22 -3.79
CA LYS A 63 -16.18 -18.61 -4.39
C LYS A 63 -17.27 -17.59 -4.07
N ARG A 64 -17.36 -17.17 -2.81
CA ARG A 64 -18.34 -16.16 -2.37
C ARG A 64 -18.15 -14.82 -3.08
N ILE A 65 -16.90 -14.37 -3.24
CA ILE A 65 -16.59 -13.14 -3.97
C ILE A 65 -16.99 -13.28 -5.45
N ALA A 66 -16.64 -14.39 -6.10
CA ALA A 66 -16.99 -14.66 -7.49
C ALA A 66 -18.50 -14.72 -7.73
N GLU A 67 -19.24 -15.39 -6.87
CA GLU A 67 -20.70 -15.43 -6.91
C GLU A 67 -21.30 -14.03 -6.75
N ARG A 68 -20.73 -13.20 -5.86
CA ARG A 68 -21.21 -11.84 -5.65
C ARG A 68 -20.94 -10.95 -6.87
N PHE A 69 -19.77 -11.05 -7.49
CA PHE A 69 -19.48 -10.32 -8.73
C PHE A 69 -20.41 -10.75 -9.87
N HIS A 70 -20.69 -12.05 -10.00
CA HIS A 70 -21.65 -12.53 -10.97
C HIS A 70 -23.06 -11.99 -10.70
N ALA A 71 -23.50 -11.97 -9.44
CA ALA A 71 -24.84 -11.50 -9.08
C ALA A 71 -25.04 -9.98 -9.28
N VAL A 72 -24.03 -9.17 -8.96
CA VAL A 72 -24.14 -7.69 -9.02
C VAL A 72 -23.78 -7.14 -10.39
N TRP A 73 -22.75 -7.71 -11.03
CA TRP A 73 -22.14 -7.17 -12.24
C TRP A 73 -22.25 -8.09 -13.47
N ASN A 74 -22.81 -9.30 -13.32
CA ASN A 74 -22.88 -10.32 -14.36
C ASN A 74 -21.48 -10.73 -14.89
N ILE A 75 -20.47 -10.70 -14.02
CA ILE A 75 -19.09 -11.11 -14.34
C ILE A 75 -18.76 -12.43 -13.62
N PRO A 76 -18.72 -13.57 -14.32
CA PRO A 76 -18.43 -14.87 -13.70
C PRO A 76 -16.95 -15.01 -13.32
N ASN A 77 -16.67 -15.78 -12.28
CA ASN A 77 -15.30 -16.14 -11.83
C ASN A 77 -14.39 -14.94 -11.49
N TYR A 78 -14.97 -13.79 -11.18
CA TYR A 78 -14.21 -12.58 -10.87
C TYR A 78 -14.01 -12.42 -9.36
N ILE A 79 -12.76 -12.33 -8.92
CA ILE A 79 -12.41 -12.47 -7.51
C ILE A 79 -11.96 -11.17 -6.83
N GLY A 80 -12.00 -10.06 -7.56
CA GLY A 80 -11.62 -8.75 -7.02
C GLY A 80 -11.30 -7.75 -8.13
N ALA A 81 -11.53 -6.48 -7.85
CA ALA A 81 -11.16 -5.38 -8.73
C ALA A 81 -9.94 -4.65 -8.14
N ILE A 82 -8.87 -4.59 -8.93
CA ILE A 82 -7.63 -3.90 -8.52
C ILE A 82 -7.65 -2.50 -9.11
N ASP A 83 -7.48 -1.49 -8.26
CA ASP A 83 -7.23 -0.12 -8.69
C ASP A 83 -5.88 0.38 -8.18
N SER A 84 -5.31 1.33 -8.91
CA SER A 84 -3.97 1.84 -8.66
C SER A 84 -3.99 3.36 -8.52
N ARG A 85 -3.47 3.86 -7.40
CA ARG A 85 -3.27 5.29 -7.17
C ARG A 85 -1.79 5.65 -7.33
N HIS A 86 -1.52 6.56 -8.26
CA HIS A 86 -0.18 7.12 -8.43
C HIS A 86 0.10 8.20 -7.38
N ILE A 87 1.06 7.93 -6.50
CA ILE A 87 1.58 8.90 -5.54
C ILE A 87 2.80 9.58 -6.17
N ARG A 88 2.69 10.88 -6.44
CA ARG A 88 3.79 11.70 -6.98
C ARG A 88 4.97 11.70 -6.02
N ILE A 89 6.17 11.46 -6.54
CA ILE A 89 7.43 11.51 -5.79
C ILE A 89 8.48 12.29 -6.59
N LYS A 90 9.55 12.72 -5.91
CA LYS A 90 10.60 13.55 -6.54
C LYS A 90 11.54 12.75 -7.46
N LYS A 91 11.80 11.46 -7.18
CA LYS A 91 12.79 10.69 -7.97
C LYS A 91 12.65 9.16 -7.79
N LEU A 92 12.37 8.46 -8.89
CA LEU A 92 12.56 7.01 -9.10
C LEU A 92 13.04 6.81 -10.56
N PRO A 93 13.63 5.66 -10.94
CA PRO A 93 14.05 5.41 -12.32
C PRO A 93 12.91 5.45 -13.35
N ASN A 94 11.66 5.26 -12.92
CA ASN A 94 10.51 5.17 -13.82
C ASN A 94 9.76 6.51 -13.88
N PHE A 95 9.75 7.13 -15.05
CA PHE A 95 8.93 8.29 -15.38
C PHE A 95 7.63 7.78 -16.03
N ASN A 96 6.48 8.06 -15.41
CA ASN A 96 5.20 7.52 -15.88
C ASN A 96 4.67 8.34 -17.08
N TYR A 97 3.64 7.81 -17.75
CA TYR A 97 2.99 8.45 -18.90
C TYR A 97 2.30 9.78 -18.55
N LYS A 98 2.05 10.06 -17.27
CA LYS A 98 1.47 11.32 -16.78
C LYS A 98 2.53 12.41 -16.55
N SER A 99 3.75 12.20 -17.05
CA SER A 99 4.88 13.12 -16.99
C SER A 99 5.35 13.44 -15.57
N PHE A 100 5.33 12.45 -14.66
CA PHE A 100 5.96 12.57 -13.34
C PHE A 100 6.50 11.23 -12.82
N HIS A 101 7.36 11.26 -11.80
CA HIS A 101 7.77 10.05 -11.08
C HIS A 101 6.72 9.67 -10.03
N SER A 102 6.32 8.40 -9.98
CA SER A 102 5.31 7.93 -9.03
C SER A 102 5.63 6.59 -8.41
N LEU A 103 5.24 6.43 -7.14
CA LEU A 103 4.96 5.11 -6.58
C LEU A 103 3.50 4.74 -6.89
N ILE A 104 3.25 3.46 -7.15
CA ILE A 104 1.89 2.94 -7.35
C ILE A 104 1.44 2.32 -6.02
N LEU A 105 0.33 2.80 -5.48
CA LEU A 105 -0.40 2.15 -4.40
C LEU A 105 -1.55 1.34 -5.02
N LEU A 106 -1.53 0.03 -4.85
CA LEU A 106 -2.60 -0.86 -5.30
C LEU A 106 -3.57 -1.12 -4.14
N GLY A 107 -4.85 -1.26 -4.47
CA GLY A 107 -5.84 -1.83 -3.56
C GLY A 107 -6.82 -2.70 -4.33
N CYS A 108 -7.20 -3.83 -3.75
CA CYS A 108 -8.26 -4.68 -4.26
C CYS A 108 -9.57 -4.42 -3.52
N CYS A 109 -10.68 -4.43 -4.24
CA CYS A 109 -12.00 -4.36 -3.66
C CYS A 109 -12.91 -5.48 -4.17
N ASP A 110 -13.94 -5.74 -3.37
CA ASP A 110 -14.96 -6.74 -3.66
C ASP A 110 -16.07 -6.18 -4.54
N ALA A 111 -17.05 -7.03 -4.88
CA ALA A 111 -18.17 -6.67 -5.74
C ALA A 111 -19.05 -5.52 -5.20
N GLY A 112 -18.96 -5.18 -3.92
CA GLY A 112 -19.64 -4.04 -3.32
C GLY A 112 -18.81 -2.76 -3.28
N PHE A 113 -17.63 -2.75 -3.91
CA PHE A 113 -16.59 -1.71 -3.74
C PHE A 113 -16.10 -1.56 -2.30
N PHE A 114 -16.31 -2.58 -1.45
CA PHE A 114 -15.64 -2.62 -0.17
C PHE A 114 -14.20 -3.06 -0.44
N PHE A 115 -13.25 -2.20 -0.07
CA PHE A 115 -11.86 -2.58 -0.09
C PHE A 115 -11.68 -3.74 0.90
N TYR A 116 -11.26 -4.89 0.40
CA TYR A 116 -10.47 -5.76 1.25
C TYR A 116 -9.18 -4.97 1.49
N HIS A 117 -8.78 -4.82 2.74
CA HIS A 117 -7.47 -4.24 2.98
C HIS A 117 -6.48 -5.25 2.39
N ASP A 118 -5.83 -4.85 1.30
CA ASP A 118 -4.75 -5.55 0.60
C ASP A 118 -3.38 -5.07 1.11
#